data_AF-A0A957VKE0-F1
#
_entry.id   AF-A0A957VKE0-F1
#
_cell.length_a   1.000
_cell.length_b   1.000
_cell.length_c   1.000
_cell.angle_alpha   90.00
_cell.angle_beta   90.00
_cell.angle_gamma   90.00
#
_symmetry.space_group_name_H-M   'P 1'
#
loop_
_entity.id
_entity.type
_entity.pdbx_description
1 polymer ?
#
loop_
_entity_poly.entity_id
_entity_poly.type
_entity_poly.pdbx_seq_one_letter_code
_entity_poly.pdbx_strand_id
1 'polypeptide(L)' 'MNITLLGAAGDVTGSAYLVTTDRARVLIDFGMFQGSAALEAMNVLPPQIDAYTLDAVLVTHGHLDHTGRLPLLAKA' A
#
# COMPACT_ATOMS: atom_id res chain seq x y z
N MET A 1 14.51 9.07 8.54
CA MET A 1 13.55 8.83 7.44
C MET A 1 13.79 7.44 6.88
N ASN A 2 12.74 6.64 6.76
CA ASN A 2 12.76 5.27 6.22
C ASN A 2 11.63 5.09 5.21
N ILE A 3 11.88 4.33 4.14
CA ILE A 3 10.88 3.95 3.14
C ILE A 3 10.81 2.42 3.12
N THR A 4 9.63 1.86 3.40
CA THR A 4 9.37 0.43 3.30
C THR A 4 8.56 0.16 2.03
N LEU A 5 9.07 -0.71 1.16
CA LEU A 5 8.38 -1.11 -0.08
C LEU A 5 7.41 -2.26 0.24
N LEU A 6 6.12 -2.05 -0.02
CA LEU A 6 5.05 -3.02 0.27
C LEU A 6 4.38 -3.57 -1.01
N GLY A 7 4.87 -3.14 -2.18
CA GLY A 7 4.46 -3.61 -3.50
C GLY A 7 5.19 -2.85 -4.60
N ALA A 8 4.94 -3.22 -5.86
CA ALA A 8 5.68 -2.73 -7.03
C ALA A 8 7.22 -2.78 -6.87
N ALA A 9 7.71 -3.83 -6.21
CA ALA A 9 9.12 -4.08 -5.94
C ALA A 9 9.52 -5.41 -6.59
N GLY A 10 10.00 -5.34 -7.83
CA GLY A 10 10.18 -6.51 -8.69
C GLY A 10 8.95 -6.85 -9.54
N ASP A 11 7.86 -6.08 -9.39
CA ASP A 11 6.59 -6.20 -10.12
C ASP A 11 6.07 -4.82 -10.54
N VAL A 12 5.10 -4.79 -11.47
CA VAL A 12 4.46 -3.56 -11.95
C VAL A 12 3.25 -3.15 -11.09
N THR A 13 2.56 -4.13 -10.49
CA THR A 13 1.27 -3.90 -9.82
C THR A 13 1.41 -3.83 -8.31
N GLY A 14 0.37 -3.36 -7.64
CA GLY A 14 0.31 -3.34 -6.17
C GLY A 14 1.09 -2.21 -5.51
N SER A 15 1.30 -1.08 -6.19
CA SER A 15 2.04 0.08 -5.69
C SER A 15 1.61 0.45 -4.27
N ALA A 16 2.57 0.41 -3.33
CA ALA A 16 2.37 0.74 -1.93
C ALA A 16 3.72 0.99 -1.24
N TYR A 17 3.89 2.20 -0.70
CA TYR A 17 5.14 2.62 -0.08
C TYR A 17 4.87 3.30 1.25
N LEU A 18 5.41 2.75 2.33
CA LEU A 18 5.25 3.31 3.66
C LEU A 18 6.45 4.17 3.99
N VAL A 19 6.22 5.48 4.08
CA VAL A 19 7.24 6.48 4.43
C VAL A 19 7.09 6.82 5.91
N THR A 20 8.14 6.57 6.68
CA THR A 20 8.19 6.89 8.11
C THR A 20 9.30 7.90 8.41
N THR A 21 8.95 8.93 9.16
CA THR A 21 9.86 9.93 9.71
C THR A 21 9.58 10.10 11.20
N ASP A 22 10.40 10.89 11.89
CA ASP A 22 10.20 11.19 13.31
C ASP A 22 8.92 12.03 13.56
N ARG A 23 8.28 12.54 12.50
CA ARG A 23 7.09 13.41 12.58
C ARG A 23 5.81 12.80 12.02
N ALA A 24 5.93 11.85 11.09
CA ALA A 24 4.78 11.32 10.38
C ALA A 24 5.07 9.95 9.75
N ARG A 25 4.00 9.16 9.62
CA ARG A 25 3.90 7.87 8.96
C ARG A 25 2.82 7.96 7.88
N VAL A 26 3.27 8.01 6.62
CA VAL A 26 2.40 8.23 5.46
C VAL A 26 2.49 7.03 4.52
N LEU A 27 1.35 6.51 4.11
CA LEU A 27 1.26 5.49 3.07
C LEU A 27 1.07 6.18 1.71
N ILE A 28 2.00 5.96 0.78
CA ILE A 28 1.90 6.42 -0.61
C ILE A 28 1.35 5.27 -1.43
N ASP A 29 0.15 5.48 -1.98
CA ASP A 29 -0.67 4.50 -2.69
C ASP A 29 -0.99 3.23 -1.86
N PHE A 30 -2.07 2.56 -2.24
CA PHE A 30 -2.36 1.22 -1.75
C PHE A 30 -3.11 0.45 -2.82
N GLY A 31 -2.35 0.05 -3.84
CA GLY A 31 -2.86 -0.50 -5.07
C GLY A 31 -3.03 -2.00 -5.07
N MET A 32 -3.90 -2.51 -5.96
CA MET A 32 -4.15 -3.94 -6.11
C MET A 32 -3.06 -4.63 -6.93
N PHE A 33 -2.59 -5.78 -6.45
CA PHE A 33 -1.80 -6.72 -7.24
C PHE A 33 -2.69 -7.41 -8.29
N GLN A 34 -2.21 -7.50 -9.52
CA GLN A 34 -2.97 -8.05 -10.66
C GLN A 34 -2.09 -9.01 -11.47
N GLY A 35 -2.71 -9.99 -12.14
CA GLY A 35 -2.03 -10.86 -13.10
C GLY A 35 -2.10 -12.33 -12.70
N SER A 36 -1.06 -12.86 -12.06
CA SER A 36 -1.04 -14.27 -11.67
C SER A 36 -1.84 -14.49 -10.38
N ALA A 37 -2.33 -15.72 -10.17
CA ALA A 37 -3.00 -16.09 -8.93
C ALA A 37 -2.12 -15.87 -7.69
N ALA A 38 -0.80 -16.01 -7.83
CA ALA A 38 0.15 -15.74 -6.75
C ALA A 38 0.21 -14.25 -6.40
N LEU A 39 0.19 -13.36 -7.41
CA LEU A 39 0.13 -11.92 -7.20
C LEU A 39 -1.22 -11.51 -6.60
N GLU A 40 -2.33 -12.02 -7.13
CA GLU A 40 -3.66 -11.68 -6.63
C GLU A 40 -3.87 -12.11 -5.16
N ALA A 41 -3.25 -13.22 -4.74
CA ALA A 41 -3.25 -13.65 -3.34
C ALA A 41 -2.57 -12.66 -2.38
N MET A 42 -1.75 -11.73 -2.89
CA MET A 42 -1.13 -10.66 -2.09
C MET A 42 -2.09 -9.48 -1.81
N ASN A 43 -3.33 -9.52 -2.30
CA ASN A 43 -4.35 -8.50 -2.03
C ASN A 43 -4.96 -8.60 -0.62
N VAL A 44 -4.09 -8.52 0.37
CA VAL A 44 -4.41 -8.55 1.81
C VAL A 44 -3.78 -7.34 2.50
N LEU A 45 -4.17 -7.08 3.74
CA LEU A 45 -3.53 -6.05 4.57
C LEU A 45 -2.16 -6.59 5.06
N PRO A 46 -1.03 -5.96 4.68
CA PRO A 46 0.28 -6.38 5.17
C PRO A 46 0.38 -6.18 6.68
N PRO A 47 1.04 -7.07 7.43
CA PRO A 47 1.19 -6.95 8.88
C PRO A 47 1.97 -5.70 9.31
N GLN A 48 2.71 -5.06 8.40
CA GLN A 48 3.43 -3.80 8.64
C GLN A 48 2.50 -2.58 8.63
N ILE A 49 1.26 -2.71 8.15
CA ILE A 49 0.27 -1.64 8.10
C ILE A 49 -0.70 -1.81 9.28
N ASP A 50 -0.66 -0.85 10.19
CA ASP A 50 -1.73 -0.56 11.13
C ASP A 50 -2.37 0.77 10.70
N ALA A 51 -3.63 0.71 10.26
CA ALA A 51 -4.34 1.87 9.74
C ALA A 51 -4.48 3.00 10.77
N TYR A 52 -4.56 2.67 12.07
CA TYR A 52 -4.67 3.68 13.14
C TYR A 52 -3.36 4.42 13.41
N THR A 53 -2.23 3.93 12.89
CA THR A 53 -0.92 4.56 13.02
C THR A 53 -0.55 5.47 11.84
N LEU A 54 -1.34 5.44 10.76
CA LEU A 54 -1.08 6.27 9.58
C LEU A 54 -1.59 7.69 9.83
N ASP A 55 -0.74 8.69 9.62
CA ASP A 55 -1.16 10.09 9.64
C ASP A 55 -1.92 10.49 8.37
N ALA A 56 -1.58 9.86 7.24
CA ALA A 56 -2.22 10.11 5.96
C ALA A 56 -2.01 8.95 4.97
N VAL A 57 -2.88 8.92 3.96
CA VAL A 57 -2.68 8.17 2.73
C VAL A 57 -2.63 9.16 1.56
N LEU A 58 -1.56 9.11 0.77
CA LEU A 58 -1.41 9.91 -0.44
C LEU A 58 -1.69 9.01 -1.64
N VAL A 59 -2.69 9.35 -2.44
CA VAL A 59 -2.98 8.68 -3.71
C VAL A 59 -2.39 9.50 -4.86
N THR A 60 -1.51 8.88 -5.65
CA THR A 60 -0.84 9.57 -6.76
C THR A 60 -1.78 9.79 -7.94
N HIS A 61 -2.62 8.80 -8.27
CA HIS A 61 -3.64 8.86 -9.31
C HIS A 61 -4.65 7.70 -9.19
N GLY A 62 -5.67 7.70 -10.04
CA GLY A 62 -6.85 6.83 -9.92
C GLY A 62 -6.75 5.42 -10.49
N HIS A 63 -5.57 4.92 -10.90
CA HIS A 63 -5.48 3.54 -11.40
C HIS A 63 -5.61 2.50 -10.28
N LEU A 64 -6.06 1.31 -10.64
CA LEU A 64 -6.43 0.27 -9.68
C LEU A 64 -5.23 -0.35 -8.97
N ASP A 65 -4.09 -0.43 -9.66
CA ASP A 65 -2.78 -0.80 -9.10
C ASP A 65 -2.15 0.29 -8.22
N HIS A 66 -2.85 1.39 -7.96
CA HIS A 66 -2.51 2.44 -6.98
C HIS A 66 -3.58 2.63 -5.89
N THR A 67 -4.83 2.23 -6.16
CA THR A 67 -5.99 2.50 -5.27
C THR A 67 -6.74 1.27 -4.78
N GLY A 68 -6.59 0.12 -5.44
CA GLY A 68 -7.53 -0.99 -5.28
C GLY A 68 -7.49 -1.73 -3.94
N ARG A 69 -6.44 -1.57 -3.12
CA ARG A 69 -6.39 -2.10 -1.74
C ARG A 69 -6.83 -1.09 -0.68
N LEU A 70 -7.08 0.18 -1.01
CA LEU A 70 -7.54 1.20 -0.04
C LEU A 70 -8.71 0.75 0.85
N PRO A 71 -9.74 0.02 0.35
CA PRO A 71 -10.84 -0.45 1.19
C PRO A 71 -10.43 -1.41 2.31
N LEU A 72 -9.25 -2.04 2.24
CA LEU A 72 -8.73 -2.90 3.31
C LEU A 72 -8.32 -2.09 4.54
N LEU A 73 -7.94 -0.82 4.39
CA LEU A 73 -7.58 0.06 5.51
C LEU A 73 -8.80 0.39 6.39
N ALA A 74 -9.99 0.45 5.80
CA ALA A 74 -11.24 0.74 6.52
C ALA A 74 -11.79 -0.48 7.29
N LYS A 75 -11.27 -1.68 7.02
CA LYS A 75 -11.67 -2.93 7.69
C LYS A 75 -10.77 -3.31 8.87
N ALA A 76 -9.74 -2.51 9.13
CA ALA A 76 -8.69 -2.76 10.13
C ALA A 76 -9.10 -2.28 11.54
#